data_AF-A0A496X0D0-F1
#
_entry.id   AF-A0A496X0D0-F1
#
_cell.length_a   1.000
_cell.length_b   1.000
_cell.length_c   1.000
_cell.angle_alpha   90.00
_cell.angle_beta   90.00
_cell.angle_gamma   90.00
#
_symmetry.space_group_name_H-M   'P 1'
#
loop_
_entity.id
_entity.type
_entity.pdbx_description
1 polymer ?
#
loop_
_entity_poly.entity_id
_entity_poly.type
_entity_poly.pdbx_seq_one_letter_code
_entity_poly.pdbx_strand_id
1 'polypeptide(L)' 'MHSSFKSMNFDLGQDIDMLRDAVYQFAQGEIAPRAEQIDIDNNFPAELWEQFGAMGLLGMTVEEEYGGTD' A
#
# COMPACT_ATOMS: atom_id res chain seq x y z
N MET A 1 11.57 7.34 -2.23
CA MET A 1 11.95 6.74 -3.53
C MET A 1 11.85 7.79 -4.64
N HIS A 2 12.72 7.73 -5.64
CA HIS A 2 12.57 8.58 -6.84
C HIS A 2 11.36 8.09 -7.63
N SER A 3 10.30 8.90 -7.71
CA SER A 3 9.23 8.68 -8.68
C SER A 3 9.87 8.39 -10.05
N SER A 4 9.47 7.30 -10.70
CA SER A 4 9.90 6.97 -12.07
C SER A 4 9.55 8.11 -13.04
N PHE A 5 8.60 8.96 -12.65
CA PHE A 5 8.27 10.22 -13.30
C PHE A 5 8.72 11.38 -12.40
N LYS A 6 9.95 11.86 -12.61
CA LYS A 6 10.50 13.04 -11.91
C LYS A 6 9.57 14.27 -11.95
N SER A 7 8.70 14.38 -12.96
CA SER A 7 7.72 15.45 -13.12
C SER A 7 6.47 15.33 -12.22
N MET A 8 6.30 14.24 -11.48
CA MET A 8 5.16 14.01 -10.57
C MET A 8 5.58 13.93 -9.09
N ASN A 9 6.71 14.54 -8.73
CA ASN A 9 7.01 14.78 -7.32
C ASN A 9 6.36 16.09 -6.87
N PHE A 10 5.51 16.03 -5.84
CA PHE A 10 4.70 17.14 -5.34
C PHE A 10 5.15 17.66 -3.97
N ASP A 11 6.25 17.14 -3.42
CA ASP A 11 6.80 17.53 -2.11
C ASP A 11 5.75 17.52 -0.98
N LEU A 12 5.08 16.37 -0.80
CA LEU A 12 3.94 16.21 0.14
C LEU A 12 4.35 16.11 1.62
N GLY A 13 5.63 16.23 1.93
CA GLY A 13 6.17 16.11 3.27
C GLY A 13 6.62 14.69 3.63
N GLN A 14 7.39 14.61 4.71
CA GLN A 14 8.10 13.40 5.11
C GLN A 14 7.17 12.22 5.42
N ASP A 15 6.07 12.45 6.12
CA ASP A 15 5.17 11.38 6.56
C ASP A 15 4.50 10.68 5.36
N ILE A 16 4.01 11.47 4.39
CA ILE A 16 3.40 10.94 3.16
C ILE A 16 4.45 10.25 2.27
N ASP A 17 5.67 10.78 2.21
CA ASP A 17 6.75 10.13 1.47
C ASP A 17 7.17 8.79 2.10
N MET A 18 7.23 8.72 3.43
CA MET A 18 7.48 7.47 4.16
C MET A 18 6.36 6.44 3.95
N LEU A 19 5.10 6.87 4.03
CA LEU A 19 3.95 6.02 3.73
C LEU A 19 4.03 5.48 2.29
N ARG A 20 4.26 6.36 1.31
CA ARG A 20 4.36 5.97 -0.10
C ARG A 20 5.47 4.94 -0.31
N ASP A 21 6.64 5.17 0.29
CA ASP A 21 7.77 4.26 0.18
C ASP A 21 7.46 2.89 0.82
N ALA A 22 6.85 2.87 2.00
CA ALA A 22 6.47 1.62 2.68
C ALA A 22 5.46 0.80 1.86
N VAL A 23 4.41 1.44 1.34
CA VAL A 23 3.40 0.80 0.49
C VAL A 23 4.02 0.30 -0.82
N TYR A 24 4.91 1.09 -1.44
CA TYR A 24 5.59 0.68 -2.65
C TYR A 24 6.44 -0.59 -2.42
N GLN A 25 7.24 -0.63 -1.35
CA GLN A 25 8.08 -1.79 -1.05
C GLN A 25 7.23 -3.05 -0.82
N PHE A 26 6.13 -2.92 -0.06
CA PHE A 26 5.19 -4.02 0.13
C PHE A 26 4.59 -4.48 -1.20
N ALA A 27 4.09 -3.55 -2.02
CA ALA A 27 3.48 -3.89 -3.31
C ALA A 27 4.47 -4.60 -4.24
N GLN A 28 5.74 -4.17 -4.28
CA GLN A 28 6.77 -4.82 -5.09
C GLN A 28 7.15 -6.22 -4.58
N GLY A 29 7.14 -6.42 -3.26
CA GLY A 29 7.50 -7.70 -2.64
C GLY A 29 6.37 -8.74 -2.64
N GLU A 30 5.15 -8.33 -2.33
CA GLU A 30 4.04 -9.24 -2.06
C GLU A 30 2.99 -9.27 -3.17
N ILE A 31 2.70 -8.13 -3.80
CA ILE A 31 1.61 -8.02 -4.78
C ILE A 31 2.12 -8.29 -6.20
N ALA A 32 3.13 -7.53 -6.64
CA ALA A 32 3.63 -7.57 -8.01
C ALA A 32 4.01 -8.98 -8.52
N PRO A 33 4.65 -9.86 -7.72
CA PRO A 33 4.98 -11.22 -8.17
C PRO A 33 3.76 -12.13 -8.40
N ARG A 34 2.61 -11.81 -7.79
CA ARG A 34 1.40 -12.63 -7.82
C ARG A 34 0.34 -12.07 -8.78
N ALA A 35 0.50 -10.82 -9.23
CA ALA A 35 -0.51 -10.08 -9.98
C ALA A 35 -1.01 -10.80 -11.24
N GLU A 36 -0.10 -11.40 -12.02
CA GLU A 36 -0.46 -12.16 -13.23
C GLU A 36 -1.30 -13.40 -12.91
N GLN A 37 -0.93 -14.15 -11.88
CA GLN A 37 -1.66 -15.36 -11.48
C GLN A 37 -3.05 -15.03 -10.94
N ILE A 38 -3.17 -13.93 -10.18
CA ILE A 38 -4.46 -13.44 -9.66
C ILE A 38 -5.42 -13.10 -10.80
N ASP A 39 -4.91 -12.47 -11.88
CA ASP A 39 -5.70 -12.16 -13.08
C ASP A 39 -6.16 -13.43 -13.80
N ILE A 40 -5.24 -14.38 -14.03
CA ILE A 40 -5.52 -15.66 -14.70
C ILE A 40 -6.58 -16.47 -13.93
N ASP A 41 -6.43 -16.56 -12.60
CA ASP A 41 -7.31 -17.38 -11.76
C ASP A 41 -8.60 -16.64 -11.38
N ASN A 42 -8.67 -15.33 -11.63
CA ASN A 42 -9.75 -14.45 -11.20
C ASN A 42 -10.09 -14.64 -9.71
N ASN A 43 -9.05 -14.80 -8.88
CA ASN A 43 -9.20 -15.11 -7.46
C ASN A 43 -8.31 -14.19 -6.61
N PHE A 44 -8.95 -13.41 -5.75
CA PHE A 44 -8.23 -12.51 -4.86
C PHE A 44 -7.64 -13.27 -3.66
N PRO A 45 -6.34 -13.13 -3.36
CA PRO A 45 -5.70 -13.75 -2.20
C PRO A 45 -6.16 -13.07 -0.91
N ALA A 46 -6.98 -13.78 -0.13
CA ALA A 46 -7.60 -13.25 1.08
C ALA A 46 -6.57 -12.84 2.14
N GLU A 47 -5.38 -13.45 2.17
CA GLU A 47 -4.30 -13.13 3.10
C GLU A 47 -3.78 -11.70 2.95
N LEU A 48 -3.93 -11.07 1.77
CA LEU A 48 -3.54 -9.68 1.58
C LEU A 48 -4.35 -8.74 2.47
N TRP A 49 -5.60 -9.07 2.81
CA TRP A 49 -6.41 -8.25 3.72
C TRP A 49 -5.80 -8.15 5.12
N GLU A 50 -5.31 -9.26 5.67
CA GLU A 50 -4.66 -9.27 6.98
C GLU A 50 -3.36 -8.46 6.95
N GLN A 51 -2.58 -8.59 5.89
CA GLN A 51 -1.34 -7.82 5.71
C GLN A 51 -1.60 -6.33 5.58
N PHE A 52 -2.60 -5.91 4.78
CA PHE A 52 -3.01 -4.51 4.66
C PHE A 52 -3.50 -3.94 5.99
N GLY A 53 -4.29 -4.73 6.75
CA GLY A 53 -4.77 -4.35 8.07
C GLY A 53 -3.61 -4.15 9.06
N ALA A 54 -2.64 -5.05 9.09
CA ALA A 54 -1.46 -4.95 9.95
C ALA A 54 -0.58 -3.72 9.61
N MET A 55 -0.60 -3.27 8.36
CA MET A 55 0.06 -2.04 7.91
C MET A 55 -0.76 -0.76 8.17
N GLY A 56 -2.00 -0.86 8.66
CA GLY A 56 -2.88 0.28 8.88
C GLY A 56 -3.52 0.86 7.61
N LEU A 57 -3.41 0.18 6.47
CA LEU A 57 -3.81 0.75 5.17
C LEU A 57 -5.32 0.74 4.95
N LEU A 58 -6.07 -0.09 5.69
CA LEU A 58 -7.51 -0.29 5.48
C LEU A 58 -8.40 0.74 6.18
N GLY A 59 -7.83 1.57 7.06
CA GLY A 59 -8.55 2.54 7.89
C GLY A 59 -7.83 3.88 8.01
N MET A 60 -7.08 4.28 6.98
CA MET A 60 -6.18 5.45 7.06
C MET A 60 -6.85 6.77 7.44
N THR A 61 -8.13 6.94 7.10
CA THR A 61 -8.90 8.16 7.38
C THR A 61 -10.00 7.89 8.42
N VAL A 62 -9.80 6.85 9.22
CA VAL A 62 -10.72 6.44 10.29
C VAL A 62 -10.00 6.72 11.60
N GLU A 63 -10.74 7.24 12.57
CA GLU A 63 -10.21 7.56 13.90
C GLU A 63 -9.64 6.30 14.59
N GLU A 64 -8.56 6.48 15.37
CA GLU A 64 -7.92 5.39 16.12
C GLU A 64 -8.89 4.60 17.03
N GLU A 65 -9.95 5.23 17.55
CA GLU A 65 -10.93 4.55 18.43
C GLU A 65 -11.69 3.40 17.73
N TYR A 66 -11.74 3.42 16.40
CA TYR A 66 -12.33 2.36 15.58
C TYR A 66 -11.28 1.44 14.93
N GLY A 67 -9.99 1.62 15.29
CA GLY A 67 -8.87 0.86 14.73
C GLY A 67 -8.33 1.41 13.40
N GLY A 68 -8.61 2.67 13.07
CA GLY A 68 -7.96 3.38 11.98
C GLY A 68 -6.63 4.02 12.39
N THR A 69 -6.07 4.88 11.53
CA THR A 69 -4.75 5.51 11.75
C THR A 69 -4.74 7.03 11.54
N ASP A 70 -5.91 7.66 11.55
CA ASP A 70 -6.05 9.13 11.57
C ASP A 70 -6.03 9.63 13.02
#